data_AF-A0A7S1E141-F1
#
_entry.id   AF-A0A7S1E141-F1
#
_cell.length_a   1.000
_cell.length_b   1.000
_cell.length_c   1.000
_cell.angle_alpha   90.00
_cell.angle_beta   90.00
_cell.angle_gamma   90.00
#
_symmetry.space_group_name_H-M   'P 1'
#
loop_
_entity.id
_entity.type
_entity.pdbx_description
1 polymer ?
#
loop_
_entity_poly.entity_id
_entity_poly.type
_entity_poly.pdbx_seq_one_letter_code
_entity_poly.pdbx_strand_id
1 'polypeptide(L)'
;KYAIPASHVKPGDDLIHVMGGKATVKAITTTNKVGAYAPFTPSGILVVDGLVVSSFVALDKSRPAIKIMGLHFNWHWLAHKFEFPHRLACHYISHCESENYDEAGISNWVSFSHKISLAVLQFSGFWSIILKHVILLLAALTFFIFSMVEFAVKCLTFWKA
;
A
#
# COMPACT_ATOMS: atom_id res chain seq x y z
N LYS A 1 9.06 7.28 -10.62
CA LYS A 1 7.58 7.25 -10.66
C LYS A 1 7.12 6.85 -9.26
N TYR A 2 6.36 7.67 -8.56
CA TYR A 2 5.87 7.34 -7.22
C TYR A 2 4.38 7.67 -7.13
N ALA A 3 3.63 6.85 -6.40
CA ALA A 3 2.22 7.09 -6.16
C ALA A 3 2.06 8.17 -5.09
N ILE A 4 1.10 9.06 -5.28
CA ILE A 4 0.66 10.05 -4.29
C ILE A 4 -0.81 9.83 -3.95
N PRO A 5 -1.25 10.19 -2.73
CA PRO A 5 -2.67 10.18 -2.41
C PRO A 5 -3.45 11.11 -3.35
N ALA A 6 -4.66 10.72 -3.73
CA ALA A 6 -5.53 11.53 -4.59
C ALA A 6 -5.84 12.91 -3.98
N SER A 7 -5.83 13.04 -2.65
CA SER A 7 -6.02 14.31 -1.93
C SER A 7 -4.88 15.31 -2.11
N HIS A 8 -3.71 14.87 -2.57
CA HIS A 8 -2.55 15.74 -2.82
C HIS A 8 -2.37 16.10 -4.29
N VAL A 9 -3.15 15.49 -5.19
CA VAL A 9 -3.17 15.85 -6.61
C VAL A 9 -3.73 17.26 -6.77
N LYS A 10 -3.15 18.04 -7.67
CA LYS A 10 -3.55 19.42 -7.96
C LYS A 10 -3.69 19.66 -9.48
N PRO A 11 -4.52 20.63 -9.89
CA PRO A 11 -4.50 21.09 -11.27
C PRO A 11 -3.08 21.50 -11.69
N GLY A 12 -2.66 21.07 -12.88
CA GLY A 12 -1.30 21.23 -13.39
C GLY A 12 -0.37 20.05 -13.13
N ASP A 13 -0.72 19.10 -12.26
CA ASP A 13 0.05 17.87 -12.07
C ASP A 13 -0.03 16.96 -13.30
N ASP A 14 1.07 16.27 -13.62
CA ASP A 14 1.13 15.27 -14.67
C ASP A 14 0.91 13.85 -14.11
N LEU A 15 -0.16 13.19 -14.56
CA LEU A 15 -0.44 11.79 -14.28
C LEU A 15 0.19 10.87 -15.34
N ILE A 16 0.44 9.62 -14.97
CA ILE A 16 1.04 8.62 -15.86
C ILE A 16 -0.06 7.98 -16.71
N HIS A 17 0.00 8.19 -18.02
CA HIS A 17 -0.86 7.51 -18.98
C HIS A 17 -0.26 6.17 -19.39
N VAL A 18 -1.10 5.16 -19.65
CA VAL A 18 -0.67 3.79 -19.98
C VAL A 18 0.20 3.73 -21.25
N MET A 19 -0.03 4.62 -22.21
CA MET A 19 0.76 4.73 -23.45
C MET A 19 2.13 5.40 -23.26
N GLY A 20 2.58 5.60 -22.02
CA GLY A 20 3.87 6.23 -21.71
C GLY A 20 3.88 7.76 -21.75
N GLY A 21 2.75 8.38 -22.09
CA GLY A 21 2.55 9.83 -22.06
C GLY A 21 2.18 10.39 -20.69
N LYS A 22 1.96 11.71 -20.65
CA LYS A 22 1.49 12.44 -19.47
C LYS A 22 0.06 12.91 -19.67
N ALA A 23 -0.76 12.79 -18.64
CA ALA A 23 -2.11 13.34 -18.60
C ALA A 23 -2.17 14.45 -17.55
N THR A 24 -2.26 15.70 -17.99
CA THR A 24 -2.24 16.86 -17.08
C THR A 24 -3.62 17.08 -16.46
N VAL A 25 -3.65 17.23 -15.13
CA VAL A 25 -4.88 17.48 -14.38
C VAL A 25 -5.40 18.89 -14.68
N LYS A 26 -6.59 18.98 -15.28
CA LYS A 26 -7.23 20.28 -15.56
C LYS A 26 -8.13 20.77 -14.43
N ALA A 27 -8.84 19.84 -13.80
CA ALA A 27 -9.80 20.12 -12.75
C ALA A 27 -9.90 18.91 -11.81
N ILE A 28 -10.32 19.18 -10.57
CA ILE A 28 -10.60 18.17 -9.55
C ILE A 28 -12.02 18.39 -9.08
N THR A 29 -12.79 17.30 -9.01
CA THR A 29 -14.19 17.33 -8.56
C THR A 29 -14.42 16.22 -7.56
N THR A 30 -15.10 16.55 -6.46
CA THR A 30 -15.50 15.56 -5.46
C THR A 30 -16.90 15.05 -5.80
N THR A 31 -17.07 13.73 -5.85
CA THR A 31 -18.37 13.10 -6.08
C THR A 31 -18.65 12.06 -5.00
N ASN A 32 -19.91 11.95 -4.58
CA ASN A 32 -20.36 10.91 -3.66
C ASN A 32 -21.05 9.83 -4.49
N LYS A 33 -20.55 8.60 -4.43
CA LYS A 33 -21.09 7.43 -5.12
C LYS A 33 -21.18 6.25 -4.16
N VAL A 34 -22.07 5.31 -4.45
CA VAL A 34 -22.23 4.09 -3.66
C VAL A 34 -21.34 3.00 -4.25
N GLY A 35 -20.50 2.42 -3.41
CA GLY A 35 -19.60 1.32 -3.77
C GLY A 35 -18.28 1.79 -4.38
N ALA A 36 -17.23 1.03 -4.10
CA ALA A 36 -15.91 1.15 -4.71
C ALA A 36 -15.34 -0.27 -4.90
N TYR A 37 -14.60 -0.48 -5.99
CA TYR A 37 -13.91 -1.73 -6.26
C TYR A 37 -12.40 -1.48 -6.24
N ALA A 38 -11.68 -2.19 -5.38
CA ALA A 38 -10.24 -1.99 -5.13
C ALA A 38 -9.50 -3.33 -5.05
N PRO A 39 -9.34 -4.05 -6.18
CA PRO A 39 -8.75 -5.38 -6.18
C PRO A 39 -7.24 -5.34 -5.88
N PHE A 40 -6.75 -6.30 -5.10
CA PHE A 40 -5.30 -6.46 -4.89
C PHE A 40 -4.66 -7.19 -6.07
N THR A 41 -3.84 -6.47 -6.84
CA THR A 41 -3.08 -7.07 -7.94
C THR A 41 -1.68 -7.49 -7.48
N PRO A 42 -1.03 -8.46 -8.15
CA PRO A 42 0.35 -8.86 -7.84
C PRO A 42 1.35 -7.69 -7.92
N SER A 43 1.11 -6.74 -8.83
CA SER A 43 1.93 -5.52 -8.97
C SER A 43 1.52 -4.42 -7.99
N GLY A 44 0.32 -4.46 -7.42
CA GLY A 44 -0.27 -3.35 -6.66
C GLY A 44 -0.67 -2.15 -7.53
N ILE A 45 -0.71 -2.34 -8.85
CA ILE A 45 -0.99 -1.31 -9.85
C ILE A 45 -2.26 -1.70 -10.61
N LEU A 46 -3.06 -0.70 -10.96
CA LEU A 46 -4.26 -0.80 -11.78
C LEU A 46 -4.15 0.17 -12.95
N VAL A 47 -4.86 -0.14 -14.04
CA VAL A 47 -5.11 0.80 -15.13
C VAL A 47 -6.60 1.13 -15.13
N VAL A 48 -6.92 2.39 -14.86
CA VAL A 48 -8.31 2.89 -14.83
C VAL A 48 -8.40 4.08 -15.76
N ASP A 49 -9.29 4.02 -16.74
CA ASP A 49 -9.49 5.07 -17.76
C ASP A 49 -8.17 5.52 -18.43
N GLY A 50 -7.27 4.57 -18.71
CA GLY A 50 -5.97 4.83 -19.34
C GLY A 50 -4.90 5.40 -18.40
N LEU A 51 -5.19 5.58 -17.11
CA LEU A 51 -4.25 6.07 -16.10
C LEU A 51 -3.69 4.93 -15.25
N VAL A 52 -2.40 5.01 -14.94
CA VAL A 52 -1.71 4.08 -14.04
C VAL A 52 -1.92 4.53 -12.59
N VAL A 53 -2.60 3.73 -11.79
CA VAL A 53 -2.94 4.05 -10.39
C VAL A 53 -2.52 2.93 -9.44
N SER A 54 -2.36 3.26 -8.16
CA SER A 54 -2.10 2.28 -7.09
C SER A 54 -3.40 1.56 -6.72
N SER A 55 -3.34 0.26 -6.44
CA SER A 55 -4.47 -0.50 -5.87
C SER A 55 -4.65 -0.27 -4.36
N PHE A 56 -3.69 0.39 -3.71
CA PHE A 56 -3.71 0.64 -2.26
C PHE A 56 -4.22 2.04 -1.91
N VAL A 57 -4.90 2.13 -0.77
CA VAL A 57 -5.33 3.39 -0.17
C VAL A 57 -4.21 4.03 0.67
N ALA A 58 -4.22 5.36 0.75
CA ALA A 58 -3.42 6.10 1.72
C ALA A 58 -4.18 6.19 3.05
N LEU A 59 -3.61 5.63 4.12
CA LEU A 59 -4.25 5.61 5.44
C LEU A 59 -4.27 6.98 6.12
N ASP A 60 -3.29 7.84 5.80
CA ASP A 60 -3.29 9.25 6.21
C ASP A 60 -3.27 10.15 4.97
N LYS A 61 -4.44 10.72 4.67
CA LYS A 61 -4.68 11.62 3.53
C LYS A 61 -4.03 12.99 3.70
N SER A 62 -3.54 13.34 4.90
CA SER A 62 -2.90 14.64 5.15
C SER A 62 -1.46 14.69 4.65
N ARG A 63 -0.80 13.52 4.51
CA ARG A 63 0.62 13.43 4.14
C ARG A 63 0.82 12.68 2.82
N PRO A 64 1.67 13.18 1.91
CA PRO A 64 1.95 12.48 0.65
C PRO A 64 2.80 11.22 0.85
N ALA A 65 3.53 11.14 1.97
CA ALA A 65 4.41 10.05 2.35
C ALA A 65 4.45 9.90 3.88
N ILE A 66 4.71 8.69 4.36
CA ILE A 66 4.94 8.44 5.79
C ILE A 66 6.42 8.67 6.13
N LYS A 67 6.68 9.20 7.33
CA LYS A 67 8.03 9.37 7.87
C LYS A 67 8.24 8.40 9.02
N ILE A 68 9.18 7.48 8.86
CA ILE A 68 9.54 6.47 9.87
C ILE A 68 11.05 6.61 10.13
N MET A 69 11.45 6.89 11.37
CA MET A 69 12.86 7.08 11.76
C MET A 69 13.64 8.08 10.89
N GLY A 70 12.99 9.15 10.42
CA GLY A 70 13.65 10.14 9.55
C GLY A 70 13.60 9.81 8.06
N LEU A 71 13.30 8.57 7.68
CA LEU A 71 13.18 8.13 6.30
C LEU A 71 11.75 8.32 5.76
N HIS A 72 11.65 8.70 4.50
CA HIS A 72 10.39 8.94 3.81
C HIS A 72 10.01 7.71 2.98
N PHE A 73 8.84 7.16 3.24
CA PHE A 73 8.28 6.03 2.48
C PHE A 73 6.98 6.45 1.82
N ASN A 74 6.82 6.07 0.54
CA ASN A 74 5.56 6.29 -0.15
C ASN A 74 4.50 5.25 0.28
N TRP A 75 3.23 5.66 0.28
CA TRP A 75 2.12 4.81 0.74
C TRP A 75 1.97 3.52 -0.05
N HIS A 76 2.19 3.57 -1.37
CA HIS A 76 2.10 2.40 -2.24
C HIS A 76 3.15 1.34 -1.87
N TRP A 77 4.41 1.72 -1.70
CA TRP A 77 5.50 0.82 -1.32
C TRP A 77 5.24 0.19 0.04
N LEU A 78 4.80 1.02 1.00
CA LEU A 78 4.48 0.53 2.34
C LEU A 78 3.36 -0.51 2.27
N ALA A 79 2.22 -0.15 1.68
CA ALA A 79 1.08 -1.05 1.58
C ALA A 79 1.43 -2.32 0.79
N HIS A 80 2.17 -2.21 -0.32
CA HIS A 80 2.60 -3.34 -1.13
C HIS A 80 3.49 -4.32 -0.37
N LYS A 81 4.36 -3.80 0.52
CA LYS A 81 5.21 -4.62 1.39
C LYS A 81 4.44 -5.27 2.54
N PHE A 82 3.53 -4.54 3.17
CA PHE A 82 2.67 -5.10 4.22
C PHE A 82 1.71 -6.17 3.67
N GLU A 83 1.24 -6.00 2.43
CA GLU A 83 0.40 -6.97 1.73
C GLU A 83 1.18 -8.11 1.07
N PHE A 84 2.51 -8.13 1.18
CA PHE A 84 3.31 -9.19 0.57
C PHE A 84 2.93 -10.61 1.04
N PRO A 85 2.73 -10.90 2.35
CA PRO A 85 2.38 -12.26 2.78
C PRO A 85 1.04 -12.72 2.20
N HIS A 86 0.05 -11.84 2.17
CA HIS A 86 -1.25 -12.10 1.57
C HIS A 86 -1.12 -12.32 0.06
N ARG A 87 -0.39 -11.46 -0.66
CA ARG A 87 -0.08 -11.66 -2.09
C ARG A 87 0.70 -12.94 -2.37
N LEU A 88 1.64 -13.31 -1.51
CA LEU A 88 2.40 -14.55 -1.64
C LEU A 88 1.47 -15.75 -1.54
N ALA A 89 0.63 -15.79 -0.50
CA ALA A 89 -0.36 -16.84 -0.32
C ALA A 89 -1.35 -16.88 -1.50
N CYS A 90 -2.00 -15.76 -1.81
CA CYS A 90 -3.12 -15.70 -2.75
C CYS A 90 -2.77 -15.70 -4.24
N HIS A 91 -1.52 -15.43 -4.60
CA HIS A 91 -1.10 -15.45 -6.00
C HIS A 91 -0.19 -16.63 -6.33
N TYR A 92 0.65 -17.07 -5.38
CA TYR A 92 1.66 -18.10 -5.64
C TYR A 92 1.35 -19.45 -4.99
N ILE A 93 0.52 -19.50 -3.92
CA ILE A 93 0.25 -20.74 -3.17
C ILE A 93 -1.18 -21.23 -3.39
N SER A 94 -2.17 -20.33 -3.38
CA SER A 94 -3.60 -20.61 -3.55
C SER A 94 -4.27 -19.58 -4.46
N HIS A 95 -5.54 -19.78 -4.81
CA HIS A 95 -6.37 -18.78 -5.48
C HIS A 95 -7.35 -18.18 -4.46
N CYS A 96 -7.11 -16.95 -4.02
CA CYS A 96 -8.05 -16.25 -3.14
C CYS A 96 -9.13 -15.57 -3.99
N GLU A 97 -10.26 -16.24 -4.15
CA GLU A 97 -11.35 -15.77 -5.03
C GLU A 97 -12.32 -14.78 -4.35
N SER A 98 -12.37 -14.78 -3.01
CA SER A 98 -13.28 -13.91 -2.24
C SER A 98 -12.52 -13.06 -1.22
N GLU A 99 -12.54 -11.74 -1.39
CA GLU A 99 -12.04 -10.78 -0.40
C GLU A 99 -13.20 -10.23 0.43
N ASN A 100 -13.03 -10.22 1.75
CA ASN A 100 -14.02 -9.68 2.68
C ASN A 100 -13.54 -8.33 3.21
N TYR A 101 -14.44 -7.36 3.23
CA TYR A 101 -14.19 -5.99 3.68
C TYR A 101 -15.06 -5.67 4.90
N ASP A 102 -14.56 -4.81 5.78
CA ASP A 102 -15.34 -4.27 6.90
C ASP A 102 -16.28 -3.14 6.45
N GLU A 103 -17.10 -2.63 7.37
CA GLU A 103 -18.04 -1.51 7.12
C GLU A 103 -17.32 -0.22 6.68
N ALA A 104 -16.03 -0.07 7.00
CA ALA A 104 -15.19 1.05 6.56
C ALA A 104 -14.57 0.81 5.17
N GLY A 105 -14.84 -0.33 4.54
CA GLY A 105 -14.28 -0.71 3.24
C GLY A 105 -12.82 -1.14 3.30
N ILE A 106 -12.31 -1.53 4.48
CA ILE A 106 -10.95 -2.04 4.66
C ILE A 106 -10.98 -3.56 4.57
N SER A 107 -10.07 -4.15 3.79
CA SER A 107 -9.91 -5.60 3.72
C SER A 107 -9.65 -6.18 5.10
N ASN A 108 -10.31 -7.29 5.45
CA ASN A 108 -10.15 -7.94 6.75
C ASN A 108 -8.71 -8.39 7.02
N TRP A 109 -7.93 -8.68 5.97
CA TRP A 109 -6.49 -8.96 6.09
C TRP A 109 -5.70 -7.74 6.56
N VAL A 110 -6.05 -6.56 6.05
CA VAL A 110 -5.43 -5.28 6.43
C VAL A 110 -5.96 -4.79 7.78
N SER A 111 -7.22 -5.07 8.11
CA SER A 111 -7.87 -4.50 9.30
C SER A 111 -7.17 -4.91 10.60
N PHE A 112 -6.68 -6.15 10.68
CA PHE A 112 -5.94 -6.64 11.83
C PHE A 112 -4.60 -5.90 12.01
N SER A 113 -3.80 -5.81 10.96
CA SER A 113 -2.49 -5.13 11.00
C SER A 113 -2.65 -3.63 11.24
N HIS A 114 -3.69 -3.02 10.68
CA HIS A 114 -4.04 -1.62 10.92
C HIS A 114 -4.41 -1.36 12.39
N LYS A 115 -5.28 -2.19 12.99
CA LYS A 115 -5.67 -2.08 14.41
C LYS A 115 -4.47 -2.21 15.35
N ILE A 116 -3.59 -3.18 15.10
CA ILE A 116 -2.35 -3.34 15.89
C ILE A 116 -1.47 -2.10 15.75
N SER A 117 -1.29 -1.61 14.53
CA SER A 117 -0.45 -0.43 14.27
C SER A 117 -0.98 0.80 15.01
N LEU A 118 -2.30 1.02 14.99
CA LEU A 118 -2.94 2.10 15.75
C LEU A 118 -2.77 1.92 17.26
N ALA A 119 -2.98 0.70 17.78
CA ALA A 119 -2.82 0.40 19.20
C ALA A 119 -1.37 0.68 19.67
N VAL A 120 -0.38 0.27 18.89
CA VAL A 120 1.05 0.53 19.18
C VAL A 120 1.35 2.03 19.18
N LEU A 121 0.79 2.80 18.23
CA LEU A 121 0.99 4.24 18.15
C LEU A 121 0.35 5.00 19.32
N GLN A 122 -0.85 4.58 19.72
CA GLN A 122 -1.61 5.20 20.83
C GLN A 122 -1.06 4.84 22.21
N PHE A 123 -0.28 3.77 22.34
CA PHE A 123 0.36 3.41 23.60
C PHE A 123 1.33 4.51 24.04
N SER A 124 1.08 5.13 25.20
CA SER A 124 1.84 6.24 25.76
C SER A 124 2.39 5.91 27.16
N GLY A 125 3.52 6.51 27.51
CA GLY A 125 4.24 6.24 28.77
C GLY A 125 5.76 6.11 28.58
N PHE A 126 6.53 6.13 29.66
CA PHE A 126 8.00 6.05 29.59
C PHE A 126 8.49 4.78 28.88
N TRP A 127 7.89 3.64 29.20
CA TRP A 127 8.17 2.35 28.56
C TRP A 127 7.73 2.26 27.10
N SER A 128 6.84 3.16 26.66
CA SER A 128 6.31 3.12 25.28
C SER A 128 7.39 3.39 24.24
N ILE A 129 8.42 4.19 24.57
CA ILE A 129 9.51 4.51 23.64
C ILE A 129 10.32 3.24 23.36
N ILE A 130 10.77 2.55 24.41
CA ILE A 130 11.57 1.32 24.28
C ILE A 130 10.76 0.26 23.54
N LEU A 131 9.50 0.05 23.93
CA LEU A 131 8.63 -0.93 23.30
C LEU A 131 8.40 -0.64 21.80
N LYS A 132 8.15 0.63 21.44
CA LYS A 132 8.00 1.05 20.04
C LYS A 132 9.26 0.76 19.22
N HIS A 133 10.45 1.00 19.76
CA HIS A 133 11.71 0.72 19.06
C HIS A 133 11.93 -0.79 18.89
N VAL A 134 11.64 -1.60 19.92
CA VAL A 134 11.74 -3.07 19.83
C VAL A 134 10.78 -3.62 18.79
N ILE A 135 9.50 -3.20 18.83
CA ILE A 135 8.48 -3.63 17.85
C ILE A 135 8.90 -3.22 16.44
N LEU A 136 9.39 -1.98 16.26
CA LEU A 136 9.81 -1.49 14.96
C LEU A 136 11.04 -2.24 14.43
N LEU A 137 11.96 -2.64 15.29
CA LEU A 137 13.13 -3.45 14.92
C LEU A 137 12.71 -4.87 14.49
N LEU A 138 11.77 -5.50 15.22
CA LEU A 138 11.21 -6.79 14.84
C LEU A 138 10.45 -6.70 13.51
N ALA A 139 9.67 -5.64 13.31
CA ALA A 139 8.98 -5.38 12.04
C ALA A 139 9.98 -5.19 10.90
N ALA A 140 11.05 -4.43 11.11
CA ALA A 140 12.10 -4.22 10.11
C ALA A 140 12.81 -5.53 9.71
N LEU A 141 13.13 -6.39 10.69
CA LEU A 141 13.68 -7.73 10.43
C LEU A 141 12.71 -8.58 9.60
N THR A 142 11.43 -8.54 9.95
CA THR A 142 10.38 -9.26 9.22
C THR A 142 10.25 -8.75 7.77
N PHE A 143 10.28 -7.44 7.57
CA PHE A 143 10.27 -6.82 6.24
C PHE A 143 11.49 -7.17 5.40
N PHE A 144 12.65 -7.26 6.04
CA PHE A 144 13.88 -7.67 5.38
C PHE A 144 13.76 -9.09 4.84
N ILE A 145 13.30 -10.03 5.68
CA ILE A 145 13.07 -11.42 5.28
C ILE A 145 12.06 -11.49 4.13
N PHE A 146 10.90 -10.84 4.24
CA PHE A 146 9.91 -10.84 3.17
C PHE A 146 10.41 -10.22 1.87
N SER A 147 11.26 -9.19 1.94
CA SER A 147 11.86 -8.60 0.76
C SER A 147 12.85 -9.54 0.08
N MET A 148 13.61 -10.33 0.83
CA MET A 148 14.47 -11.38 0.29
C MET A 148 13.66 -12.49 -0.38
N VAL A 149 12.55 -12.93 0.25
CA VAL A 149 11.65 -13.93 -0.34
C VAL A 149 11.01 -13.41 -1.62
N GLU A 150 10.50 -12.17 -1.62
CA GLU A 150 9.93 -11.56 -2.82
C GLU A 150 10.95 -11.48 -3.96
N PHE A 151 12.18 -11.09 -3.65
CA PHE A 151 13.27 -11.05 -4.62
C PHE A 151 13.58 -12.44 -5.18
N ALA A 152 13.72 -13.45 -4.33
CA ALA A 152 13.94 -14.83 -4.75
C ALA A 152 12.81 -15.36 -5.64
N VAL A 153 11.55 -15.12 -5.27
CA VAL A 153 10.38 -15.52 -6.07
C VAL A 153 10.41 -14.85 -7.44
N LYS A 154 10.67 -13.53 -7.50
CA LYS A 154 10.77 -12.79 -8.77
C LYS A 154 11.92 -13.29 -9.65
N CYS A 155 13.08 -13.61 -9.07
CA CYS A 155 14.19 -14.20 -9.81
C CYS A 155 13.82 -15.57 -10.39
N LEU A 156 13.16 -16.42 -9.60
CA LEU A 156 12.74 -17.75 -10.05
C LEU A 156 11.66 -17.70 -11.14
N THR A 157 10.69 -16.78 -11.05
CA THR A 157 9.65 -16.64 -12.08
C THR A 157 10.17 -15.97 -13.34
N PHE A 158 11.09 -15.01 -13.24
CA PHE A 158 11.75 -14.40 -14.39
C PHE A 158 12.60 -15.41 -15.17
N TRP A 159 13.21 -16.39 -14.51
CA TRP A 159 13.95 -17.46 -15.17
C TRP A 159 13.07 -18.52 -15.85
N LYS A 160 11.76 -18.54 -15.55
CA LYS A 160 10.78 -19.46 -16.15
C LYS A 160 9.99 -18.87 -17.33
N ALA A 161 10.10 -17.56 -17.57
CA ALA A 161 9.43 -16.85 -18.66
C ALA A 161 10.38 -16.61 -19.83
#